data_AF-Q72VH3-F1
#
_entry.id   AF-Q72VH3-F1
#
_cell.length_a   1.000
_cell.length_b   1.000
_cell.length_c   1.000
_cell.angle_alpha   90.00
_cell.angle_beta   90.00
_cell.angle_gamma   90.00
#
_symmetry.space_group_name_H-M   'P 1'
#
loop_
_entity.id
_entity.type
_entity.pdbx_description
1 polymer ?
#
loop_
_entity_poly.entity_id
_entity_poly.type
_entity_poly.pdbx_seq_one_letter_code
_entity_poly.pdbx_strand_id
1 'polypeptide(L)'
;MIHDLSVQEFVQLIKKGEKKFTGVSVEDFNFTLRNYDLEGVEFEDCFININLEKCNLKNAKFIFCNLKTISVRDCSIENCYISDCHIESIIITGKNIDQIVFGTNYAYGMTLSPEKCLIYVRNEILKVHKFELTLYSLEIDF
;
A
#
# COMPACT_ATOMS: atom_id res chain seq x y z
N MET A 1 15.87 -1.96 -13.90
CA MET A 1 14.90 -1.63 -14.98
C MET A 1 13.60 -2.22 -14.51
N ILE A 2 12.56 -1.40 -14.38
CA ILE A 2 11.25 -1.88 -13.93
C ILE A 2 10.62 -2.67 -15.08
N HIS A 3 10.08 -3.85 -14.77
CA HIS A 3 9.42 -4.73 -15.72
C HIS A 3 7.90 -4.62 -15.57
N ASP A 4 7.21 -4.20 -16.63
CA ASP A 4 5.75 -4.16 -16.63
C ASP A 4 5.16 -5.57 -16.63
N LEU A 5 4.33 -5.85 -15.63
CA LEU A 5 3.67 -7.12 -15.44
C LEU A 5 2.16 -6.91 -15.59
N SER A 6 1.55 -7.55 -16.57
CA SER A 6 0.10 -7.49 -16.69
C SER A 6 -0.56 -8.09 -15.45
N VAL A 7 -1.76 -7.61 -15.11
CA VAL A 7 -2.54 -8.17 -13.99
C VAL A 7 -2.74 -9.68 -14.17
N GLN A 8 -2.94 -10.14 -15.40
CA GLN A 8 -3.10 -11.57 -15.71
C GLN A 8 -1.84 -12.35 -15.36
N GLU A 9 -0.66 -11.87 -15.75
CA GLU A 9 0.61 -12.52 -15.43
C GLU A 9 0.88 -12.49 -13.91
N PHE A 10 0.64 -11.35 -13.25
CA PHE A 10 0.72 -11.23 -11.80
C PHE A 10 -0.15 -12.28 -11.10
N VAL A 11 -1.40 -12.40 -11.50
CA VAL A 11 -2.32 -13.42 -10.98
C VAL A 11 -1.81 -14.84 -11.22
N GLN A 12 -1.23 -15.13 -12.39
CA GLN A 12 -0.65 -16.46 -12.67
C GLN A 12 0.56 -16.76 -11.78
N LEU A 13 1.41 -15.78 -11.51
CA LEU A 13 2.56 -15.94 -10.62
C LEU A 13 2.11 -16.21 -9.18
N ILE A 14 1.15 -15.45 -8.66
CA ILE A 14 0.55 -15.68 -7.33
C ILE A 14 -0.07 -17.09 -7.25
N LYS A 15 -0.79 -17.53 -8.29
CA LYS A 15 -1.36 -18.90 -8.35
C LYS A 15 -0.31 -20.00 -8.35
N LYS A 16 0.89 -19.72 -8.86
CA LYS A 16 2.04 -20.64 -8.82
C LYS A 16 2.76 -20.61 -7.47
N GLY A 17 2.34 -19.76 -6.53
CA GLY A 17 2.94 -19.61 -5.23
C GLY A 17 4.11 -18.62 -5.20
N GLU A 18 4.26 -17.77 -6.22
CA GLU A 18 5.26 -16.70 -6.17
C GLU A 18 4.94 -15.76 -5.00
N LYS A 19 5.96 -15.44 -4.21
CA LYS A 19 5.85 -14.58 -3.03
C LYS A 19 6.78 -13.38 -3.11
N LYS A 20 7.67 -13.29 -4.11
CA LYS A 20 8.61 -12.17 -4.22
C LYS A 20 8.48 -11.50 -5.58
N PHE A 21 8.28 -10.19 -5.54
CA PHE A 21 8.21 -9.33 -6.71
C PHE A 21 9.20 -8.20 -6.52
N THR A 22 10.19 -8.12 -7.41
CA THR A 22 11.25 -7.11 -7.34
C THR A 22 11.33 -6.36 -8.66
N GLY A 23 11.27 -5.03 -8.61
CA GLY A 23 11.43 -4.22 -9.81
C GLY A 23 10.32 -4.43 -10.85
N VAL A 24 9.08 -4.65 -10.44
CA VAL A 24 7.94 -4.83 -11.36
C VAL A 24 6.94 -3.69 -11.26
N SER A 25 6.28 -3.38 -12.38
CA SER A 25 5.09 -2.51 -12.39
C SER A 25 3.83 -3.35 -12.55
N VAL A 26 2.86 -3.19 -11.65
CA VAL A 26 1.52 -3.80 -11.74
C VAL A 26 0.49 -2.69 -11.59
N GLU A 27 -0.10 -2.27 -12.72
CA GLU A 27 -1.00 -1.13 -12.78
C GLU A 27 -2.28 -1.47 -13.54
N ASP A 28 -3.43 -1.37 -12.86
CA ASP A 28 -4.76 -1.38 -13.49
C ASP A 28 -5.78 -0.72 -12.57
N PHE A 29 -6.17 0.51 -12.93
CA PHE A 29 -7.11 1.33 -12.17
C PHE A 29 -8.53 0.75 -12.09
N ASN A 30 -8.91 -0.08 -13.08
CA ASN A 30 -10.26 -0.62 -13.20
C ASN A 30 -10.37 -2.05 -12.65
N PHE A 31 -9.23 -2.71 -12.44
CA PHE A 31 -9.23 -4.06 -11.92
C PHE A 31 -9.28 -4.10 -10.39
N THR A 32 -10.04 -5.05 -9.86
CA THR A 32 -10.02 -5.40 -8.44
C THR A 32 -9.66 -6.87 -8.29
N LEU A 33 -8.53 -7.14 -7.63
CA LEU A 33 -8.17 -8.48 -7.20
C LEU A 33 -8.99 -8.84 -5.96
N ARG A 34 -9.80 -9.89 -6.06
CA ARG A 34 -10.78 -10.26 -5.02
C ARG A 34 -10.48 -11.64 -4.44
N ASN A 35 -10.44 -11.76 -3.12
CA ASN A 35 -10.30 -13.03 -2.40
C ASN A 35 -9.02 -13.82 -2.74
N TYR A 36 -7.90 -13.14 -3.03
CA TYR A 36 -6.62 -13.81 -3.24
C TYR A 36 -5.81 -13.92 -1.96
N ASP A 37 -5.05 -15.01 -1.85
CA ASP A 37 -4.07 -15.19 -0.79
C ASP A 37 -2.72 -14.57 -1.17
N LEU A 38 -2.42 -13.44 -0.53
CA LEU A 38 -1.18 -12.68 -0.66
C LEU A 38 -0.38 -12.69 0.65
N GLU A 39 -0.64 -13.67 1.54
CA GLU A 39 0.08 -13.75 2.81
C GLU A 39 1.57 -13.93 2.58
N GLY A 40 2.37 -13.10 3.26
CA GLY A 40 3.82 -13.10 3.16
C GLY A 40 4.38 -12.68 1.80
N VAL A 41 3.57 -12.13 0.89
CA VAL A 41 4.08 -11.59 -0.39
C VAL A 41 4.94 -10.36 -0.10
N GLU A 42 6.11 -10.31 -0.70
CA GLU A 42 7.07 -9.21 -0.62
C GLU A 42 7.16 -8.50 -1.98
N PHE A 43 6.88 -7.20 -1.97
CA PHE A 43 7.12 -6.28 -3.06
C PHE A 43 8.30 -5.37 -2.71
N GLU A 44 9.31 -5.36 -3.58
CA GLU A 44 10.53 -4.56 -3.42
C GLU A 44 10.79 -3.75 -4.69
N ASP A 45 11.02 -2.44 -4.58
CA ASP A 45 11.30 -1.56 -5.73
C ASP A 45 10.21 -1.65 -6.84
N CYS A 46 8.94 -1.80 -6.43
CA CYS A 46 7.82 -2.02 -7.33
C CYS A 46 6.96 -0.77 -7.53
N PHE A 47 6.29 -0.69 -8.67
CA PHE A 47 5.22 0.27 -8.94
C PHE A 47 3.88 -0.47 -8.83
N ILE A 48 3.05 -0.11 -7.84
CA ILE A 48 1.84 -0.86 -7.54
C ILE A 48 0.63 0.06 -7.52
N ASN A 49 -0.29 -0.25 -8.41
CA ASN A 49 -1.54 0.48 -8.56
C ASN A 49 -2.67 -0.47 -8.91
N ILE A 50 -3.21 -1.13 -7.88
CA ILE A 50 -4.30 -2.09 -8.01
C ILE A 50 -5.30 -1.92 -6.86
N ASN A 51 -6.54 -2.32 -7.11
CA ASN A 51 -7.51 -2.51 -6.03
C ASN A 51 -7.43 -3.94 -5.50
N LEU A 52 -7.34 -4.08 -4.17
CA LEU A 52 -7.37 -5.33 -3.42
C LEU A 52 -8.63 -5.33 -2.56
N GLU A 53 -9.45 -6.38 -2.69
CA GLU A 53 -10.64 -6.54 -1.86
C GLU A 53 -10.75 -7.94 -1.29
N LYS A 54 -10.94 -8.06 0.02
CA LYS A 54 -11.05 -9.34 0.74
C LYS A 54 -9.85 -10.28 0.53
N CYS A 55 -8.68 -9.74 0.18
CA CYS A 55 -7.45 -10.50 0.07
C CYS A 55 -6.85 -10.77 1.46
N ASN A 56 -6.04 -11.82 1.56
CA ASN A 56 -5.19 -12.06 2.72
C ASN A 56 -3.83 -11.37 2.49
N LEU A 57 -3.54 -10.29 3.20
CA LEU A 57 -2.27 -9.54 3.18
C LEU A 57 -1.50 -9.70 4.50
N LYS A 58 -1.81 -10.72 5.29
CA LYS A 58 -1.07 -10.99 6.53
C LYS A 58 0.42 -11.12 6.23
N ASN A 59 1.25 -10.45 7.02
CA ASN A 59 2.71 -10.47 6.86
C ASN A 59 3.21 -10.02 5.47
N ALA A 60 2.37 -9.43 4.62
CA ALA A 60 2.80 -8.89 3.33
C ALA A 60 3.73 -7.69 3.54
N LYS A 61 4.64 -7.44 2.59
CA LYS A 61 5.62 -6.35 2.70
C LYS A 61 5.65 -5.52 1.43
N PHE A 62 5.67 -4.21 1.60
CA PHE A 62 5.90 -3.22 0.56
C PHE A 62 7.12 -2.40 0.98
N ILE A 63 8.21 -2.54 0.23
CA ILE A 63 9.50 -1.92 0.54
C ILE A 63 10.00 -1.18 -0.70
N PHE A 64 10.42 0.08 -0.55
CA PHE A 64 10.89 0.90 -1.67
C PHE A 64 9.89 1.02 -2.83
N CYS A 65 8.59 0.84 -2.57
CA CYS A 65 7.57 0.82 -3.62
C CYS A 65 7.02 2.23 -3.91
N ASN A 66 6.57 2.42 -5.14
CA ASN A 66 5.68 3.51 -5.51
C ASN A 66 4.22 3.05 -5.39
N LEU A 67 3.51 3.57 -4.39
CA LEU A 67 2.12 3.28 -4.06
C LEU A 67 1.25 4.46 -4.46
N LYS A 68 0.98 4.58 -5.76
CA LYS A 68 0.34 5.77 -6.35
C LYS A 68 -1.14 5.89 -6.01
N THR A 69 -1.92 4.83 -6.23
CA THR A 69 -3.37 4.80 -5.98
C THR A 69 -3.84 3.42 -5.54
N ILE A 70 -3.11 2.79 -4.60
CA ILE A 70 -3.48 1.46 -4.10
C ILE A 70 -4.71 1.55 -3.18
N SER A 71 -5.65 0.63 -3.37
CA SER A 71 -6.81 0.49 -2.50
C SER A 71 -6.84 -0.91 -1.88
N VAL A 72 -6.94 -0.97 -0.55
CA VAL A 72 -7.01 -2.19 0.26
C VAL A 72 -8.31 -2.16 1.08
N ARG A 73 -9.31 -2.92 0.63
CA ARG A 73 -10.65 -2.94 1.24
C ARG A 73 -10.96 -4.32 1.82
N ASP A 74 -11.38 -4.36 3.08
CA ASP A 74 -11.81 -5.58 3.79
C ASP A 74 -10.80 -6.73 3.73
N CYS A 75 -9.50 -6.40 3.59
CA CYS A 75 -8.42 -7.39 3.56
C CYS A 75 -8.00 -7.77 4.99
N SER A 76 -7.46 -8.97 5.17
CA SER A 76 -6.70 -9.31 6.39
C SER A 76 -5.32 -8.70 6.25
N ILE A 77 -4.87 -7.88 7.19
CA ILE A 77 -3.69 -7.00 7.05
C ILE A 77 -2.76 -7.06 8.27
N GLU A 78 -2.97 -8.04 9.14
CA GLU A 78 -2.20 -8.20 10.36
C GLU A 78 -0.70 -8.35 10.02
N ASN A 79 0.14 -7.51 10.64
CA ASN A 79 1.58 -7.43 10.38
C ASN A 79 1.95 -7.09 8.93
N CYS A 80 1.06 -6.49 8.14
CA CYS A 80 1.43 -5.92 6.85
C CYS A 80 2.46 -4.80 7.08
N TYR A 81 3.58 -4.82 6.37
CA TYR A 81 4.69 -3.89 6.54
C TYR A 81 4.81 -2.95 5.34
N ILE A 82 4.80 -1.65 5.57
CA ILE A 82 4.96 -0.62 4.53
C ILE A 82 6.07 0.34 4.94
N SER A 83 7.21 0.30 4.24
CA SER A 83 8.39 1.12 4.55
C SER A 83 9.10 1.58 3.30
N ASP A 84 9.68 2.77 3.40
CA ASP A 84 10.45 3.42 2.36
C ASP A 84 9.67 3.60 1.05
N CYS A 85 8.34 3.65 1.15
CA CYS A 85 7.45 3.79 0.01
C CYS A 85 7.13 5.26 -0.28
N HIS A 86 6.99 5.57 -1.57
CA HIS A 86 6.38 6.81 -2.02
C HIS A 86 4.87 6.61 -2.14
N ILE A 87 4.11 7.32 -1.32
CA ILE A 87 2.65 7.22 -1.21
C ILE A 87 2.04 8.49 -1.79
N GLU A 88 1.33 8.35 -2.91
CA GLU A 88 0.58 9.46 -3.50
C GLU A 88 -0.90 9.40 -3.07
N SER A 89 -1.49 8.21 -3.02
CA SER A 89 -2.84 7.98 -2.50
C SER A 89 -2.97 6.51 -2.10
N ILE A 90 -3.42 6.28 -0.86
CA ILE A 90 -3.69 4.94 -0.35
C ILE A 90 -5.01 4.92 0.41
N ILE A 91 -5.91 4.03 -0.04
CA ILE A 91 -7.18 3.79 0.64
C ILE A 91 -7.05 2.48 1.40
N ILE A 92 -7.09 2.53 2.73
CA ILE A 92 -7.20 1.33 3.57
C ILE A 92 -8.49 1.41 4.37
N THR A 93 -9.38 0.44 4.17
CA THR A 93 -10.62 0.30 4.93
C THR A 93 -10.82 -1.15 5.33
N GLY A 94 -11.40 -1.36 6.50
CA GLY A 94 -11.63 -2.68 7.06
C GLY A 94 -11.31 -2.73 8.55
N LYS A 95 -11.13 -3.94 9.06
CA LYS A 95 -10.78 -4.19 10.46
C LYS A 95 -9.25 -4.22 10.61
N ASN A 96 -8.75 -4.06 11.83
CA ASN A 96 -7.34 -4.26 12.20
C ASN A 96 -6.33 -3.36 11.46
N ILE A 97 -6.76 -2.17 10.98
CA ILE A 97 -5.89 -1.19 10.28
C ILE A 97 -4.74 -0.71 11.18
N ASP A 98 -4.97 -0.71 12.49
CA ASP A 98 -3.99 -0.45 13.53
C ASP A 98 -2.89 -1.51 13.65
N GLN A 99 -3.04 -2.67 13.00
CA GLN A 99 -2.03 -3.73 12.98
C GLN A 99 -1.10 -3.66 11.75
N ILE A 100 -1.24 -2.63 10.92
CA ILE A 100 -0.24 -2.32 9.89
C ILE A 100 0.98 -1.75 10.59
N VAL A 101 2.15 -2.28 10.23
CA VAL A 101 3.44 -1.80 10.70
C VAL A 101 4.01 -0.87 9.65
N PHE A 102 4.11 0.42 9.97
CA PHE A 102 4.74 1.40 9.10
C PHE A 102 6.21 1.58 9.48
N GLY A 103 7.07 1.65 8.46
CA GLY A 103 8.36 2.30 8.56
C GLY A 103 8.28 3.78 8.20
N THR A 104 9.42 4.39 7.88
CA THR A 104 9.45 5.74 7.32
C THR A 104 8.93 5.70 5.90
N ASN A 105 8.01 6.58 5.53
CA ASN A 105 7.47 6.67 4.16
C ASN A 105 7.49 8.11 3.67
N TYR A 106 7.13 8.33 2.42
CA TYR A 106 7.19 9.64 1.78
C TYR A 106 5.87 9.96 1.10
N ALA A 107 5.35 11.17 1.30
CA ALA A 107 4.15 11.65 0.62
C ALA A 107 4.28 13.15 0.33
N TYR A 108 4.02 13.55 -0.93
CA TYR A 108 4.00 14.97 -1.34
C TYR A 108 5.25 15.77 -0.91
N GLY A 109 6.44 15.16 -1.01
CA GLY A 109 7.71 15.77 -0.62
C GLY A 109 7.98 15.80 0.89
N MET A 110 7.07 15.27 1.71
CA MET A 110 7.25 15.11 3.15
C MET A 110 7.77 13.71 3.48
N THR A 111 8.64 13.63 4.49
CA THR A 111 8.96 12.38 5.18
C THR A 111 7.93 12.17 6.30
N LEU A 112 7.30 11.00 6.29
CA LEU A 112 6.34 10.55 7.29
C LEU A 112 7.02 9.53 8.22
N SER A 113 7.04 9.82 9.52
CA SER A 113 7.43 8.81 10.51
C SER A 113 6.37 7.70 10.60
N PRO A 114 6.70 6.52 11.15
CA PRO A 114 5.74 5.45 11.41
C PRO A 114 4.44 5.93 12.08
N GLU A 115 4.54 6.80 13.08
CA GLU A 115 3.40 7.33 13.82
C GLU A 115 2.53 8.23 12.95
N LYS A 116 3.16 9.08 12.11
CA LYS A 116 2.44 9.94 11.17
C LYS A 116 1.69 9.12 10.11
N CYS A 117 2.31 8.08 9.57
CA CYS A 117 1.64 7.16 8.63
C CYS A 117 0.38 6.57 9.25
N LEU A 118 0.47 6.07 10.48
CA LEU A 118 -0.66 5.49 11.19
C LEU A 118 -1.79 6.51 11.43
N ILE A 119 -1.45 7.73 11.87
CA ILE A 119 -2.42 8.81 12.05
C ILE A 119 -3.12 9.14 10.73
N TYR A 120 -2.36 9.25 9.64
CA TYR A 120 -2.90 9.65 8.35
C TYR A 120 -3.83 8.61 7.75
N VAL A 121 -3.51 7.33 7.89
CA VAL A 121 -4.39 6.24 7.44
C VAL A 121 -5.68 6.22 8.26
N ARG A 122 -5.61 6.42 9.59
CA ARG A 122 -6.77 6.48 10.49
C ARG A 122 -7.70 7.65 10.20
N ASN A 123 -7.12 8.83 9.95
CA ASN A 123 -7.86 10.06 9.67
C ASN A 123 -8.23 10.23 8.18
N GLU A 124 -8.01 9.19 7.38
CA GLU A 124 -8.35 9.19 5.96
C GLU A 124 -7.58 10.20 5.10
N ILE A 125 -6.52 10.82 5.64
CA ILE A 125 -5.76 11.90 5.00
C ILE A 125 -5.05 11.37 3.74
N LEU A 126 -4.52 10.15 3.79
CA LEU A 126 -3.89 9.53 2.63
C LEU A 126 -4.88 8.94 1.62
N LYS A 127 -6.20 9.00 1.86
CA LYS A 127 -7.23 8.36 1.00
C LYS A 127 -7.59 9.17 -0.25
N VAL A 128 -7.13 10.41 -0.40
CA VAL A 128 -7.64 11.34 -1.41
C VAL A 128 -6.51 11.95 -2.22
N HIS A 129 -6.66 11.99 -3.55
CA HIS A 129 -5.79 12.70 -4.49
C HIS A 129 -5.83 14.25 -4.37
N LYS A 130 -6.21 14.81 -3.21
CA LYS A 130 -6.48 16.24 -3.08
C LYS A 130 -5.36 16.99 -2.38
N PHE A 131 -4.95 18.05 -3.07
CA PHE A 131 -4.12 19.22 -2.75
C PHE A 131 -4.32 19.92 -1.37
N GLU A 132 -4.82 19.26 -0.32
CA GLU A 132 -5.17 19.89 0.96
C GLU A 132 -4.31 19.40 2.14
N LEU A 133 -3.02 19.14 1.93
CA LEU A 133 -2.07 19.01 3.06
C LEU A 133 -1.75 20.34 3.76
N THR A 134 -2.41 21.45 3.40
CA THR A 134 -2.19 22.78 3.97
C THR A 134 -3.11 23.15 5.14
N LEU A 135 -3.96 22.25 5.66
CA LEU A 135 -4.90 22.60 6.74
C LEU A 135 -4.77 21.83 8.06
N TYR A 136 -3.84 20.86 8.18
CA TYR A 136 -3.55 20.20 9.46
C TYR A 136 -2.21 20.59 10.10
N SER A 137 -1.70 21.80 9.78
CA SER A 137 -0.67 22.46 10.59
C SER A 137 -1.24 23.13 11.87
N LEU A 138 -2.46 22.79 12.28
CA LEU A 138 -3.01 23.20 13.58
C LEU A 138 -2.89 22.06 14.58
N GLU A 139 -2.03 22.31 15.57
CA GLU A 139 -2.01 21.74 16.92
C GLU A 139 -1.48 20.30 17.08
N ILE A 140 -0.16 20.16 17.04
CA ILE A 140 0.54 19.41 18.09
C ILE A 140 1.71 20.27 18.56
N ASP A 141 1.41 21.22 19.44
CA ASP A 141 2.41 21.82 20.33
C ASP A 141 2.55 20.90 21.56
N PHE A 142 3.79 20.42 21.77
CA PHE A 142 4.39 19.74 22.94
C PHE A 142 3.62 18.66 23.70
#